data_AF-A0A1Y5TNE2-F1
#
_entry.id   AF-A0A1Y5TNE2-F1
#
_cell.length_a   1.000
_cell.length_b   1.000
_cell.length_c   1.000
_cell.angle_alpha   90.00
_cell.angle_beta   90.00
_cell.angle_gamma   90.00
#
_symmetry.space_group_name_H-M   'P 1'
#
loop_
_entity.id
_entity.type
_entity.pdbx_description
1 polymer ?
#
loop_
_entity_poly.entity_id
_entity_poly.type
_entity_poly.pdbx_seq_one_letter_code
_entity_poly.pdbx_strand_id
1 'polypeptide(L)'
;MVRSLAALAALILPAALNAEPVLVDDPAACALYDANAPGAMMTLQGEDRTVLTPDGMSAIEWYCEFETPVELDWADDALAIRPGYCMEPGPGVFPDVFVIADFQGEDGIVYLWSMSGGGTGEATVFYRCD
;
A
#
# COMPACT_ATOMS: atom_id res chain seq x y z
N MET A 1 -3.31 -18.67 58.38
CA MET A 1 -2.72 -17.76 57.36
C MET A 1 -2.92 -18.41 56.00
N VAL A 2 -3.93 -17.98 55.23
CA VAL A 2 -4.23 -18.53 53.90
C VAL A 2 -3.74 -17.52 52.87
N ARG A 3 -2.75 -17.91 52.07
CA ARG A 3 -2.18 -17.12 50.97
C ARG A 3 -3.10 -17.25 49.75
N SER A 4 -3.89 -16.23 49.46
CA SER A 4 -4.61 -16.13 48.19
C SER A 4 -3.65 -15.70 47.08
N LEU A 5 -3.31 -16.62 46.17
CA LEU A 5 -2.75 -16.28 44.86
C LEU A 5 -3.92 -15.89 43.95
N ALA A 6 -4.06 -14.60 43.65
CA ALA A 6 -4.91 -14.14 42.57
C ALA A 6 -4.18 -14.39 41.24
N ALA A 7 -4.69 -15.33 40.44
CA ALA A 7 -4.23 -15.57 39.09
C ALA A 7 -4.76 -14.48 38.16
N LEU A 8 -3.86 -13.65 37.62
CA LEU A 8 -4.17 -12.67 36.58
C LEU A 8 -4.25 -13.43 35.24
N ALA A 9 -5.47 -13.72 34.77
CA ALA A 9 -5.69 -14.26 33.43
C ALA A 9 -5.53 -13.13 32.41
N ALA A 10 -4.42 -13.13 31.66
CA ALA A 10 -4.23 -12.24 30.53
C ALA A 10 -5.17 -12.66 29.40
N LEU A 11 -6.23 -11.88 29.17
CA LEU A 11 -7.07 -11.97 27.98
C LEU A 11 -6.22 -11.55 26.77
N ILE A 12 -5.72 -12.52 26.02
CA ILE A 12 -5.18 -12.29 24.68
C ILE A 12 -6.41 -12.07 23.79
N LEU A 13 -6.80 -10.81 23.59
CA LEU A 13 -7.73 -10.48 22.51
C LEU A 13 -7.00 -10.71 21.18
N PRO A 14 -7.55 -11.50 20.25
CA PRO A 14 -7.05 -11.49 18.89
C PRO A 14 -7.28 -10.09 18.33
N ALA A 15 -6.20 -9.36 18.06
CA ALA A 15 -6.29 -8.23 17.16
C ALA A 15 -6.81 -8.79 15.83
N ALA A 16 -7.93 -8.28 15.34
CA ALA A 16 -8.30 -8.52 13.95
C ALA A 16 -7.13 -8.02 13.12
N LEU A 17 -6.41 -8.93 12.48
CA LEU A 17 -5.44 -8.60 11.44
C LEU A 17 -6.31 -8.08 10.30
N ASN A 18 -6.58 -6.77 10.28
CA ASN A 18 -7.18 -6.15 9.10
C ASN A 18 -6.16 -6.34 7.99
N ALA A 19 -6.53 -7.06 6.94
CA ALA A 19 -5.70 -7.15 5.75
C ALA A 19 -5.48 -5.72 5.24
N GLU A 20 -4.23 -5.34 5.03
CA GLU A 20 -3.91 -4.02 4.50
C GLU A 20 -4.57 -3.86 3.12
N PRO A 21 -5.11 -2.67 2.82
CA PRO A 21 -5.79 -2.46 1.55
C PRO A 21 -4.81 -2.64 0.39
N VAL A 22 -5.28 -3.34 -0.64
CA VAL A 22 -4.56 -3.49 -1.90
C VAL A 22 -5.18 -2.52 -2.88
N LEU A 23 -4.37 -1.66 -3.48
CA LEU A 23 -4.84 -0.70 -4.47
C LEU A 23 -4.15 -0.91 -5.82
N VAL A 24 -4.88 -0.65 -6.89
CA VAL A 24 -4.44 -0.86 -8.28
C VAL A 24 -4.70 0.38 -9.11
N ASP A 25 -3.84 0.69 -10.08
CA ASP A 25 -4.05 1.81 -11.00
C ASP A 25 -5.06 1.52 -12.13
N ASP A 26 -5.28 0.23 -12.42
CA ASP A 26 -6.36 -0.26 -13.29
C ASP A 26 -7.46 -0.94 -12.46
N PRO A 27 -8.65 -0.32 -12.28
CA PRO A 27 -9.72 -0.90 -11.46
C PRO A 27 -10.27 -2.22 -12.03
N ALA A 28 -10.06 -2.51 -13.33
CA ALA A 28 -10.42 -3.81 -13.89
C ALA A 28 -9.57 -4.96 -13.29
N ALA A 29 -8.37 -4.65 -12.76
CA ALA A 29 -7.51 -5.62 -12.11
C ALA A 29 -8.11 -6.16 -10.79
N CYS A 30 -8.97 -5.40 -10.10
CA CYS A 30 -9.61 -5.89 -8.87
C CYS A 30 -10.47 -7.14 -9.10
N ALA A 31 -11.01 -7.35 -10.31
CA ALA A 31 -11.73 -8.58 -10.65
C ALA A 31 -10.85 -9.84 -10.64
N LEU A 32 -9.53 -9.68 -10.62
CA LEU A 32 -8.54 -10.75 -10.56
C LEU A 32 -8.00 -10.98 -9.15
N TYR A 33 -8.34 -10.09 -8.20
CA TYR A 33 -7.83 -10.17 -6.84
C TYR A 33 -8.49 -11.31 -6.07
N ASP A 34 -7.66 -12.24 -5.59
CA ASP A 34 -8.06 -13.23 -4.59
C ASP A 34 -7.00 -13.23 -3.49
N ALA A 35 -7.33 -12.65 -2.33
CA ALA A 35 -6.43 -12.56 -1.19
C ALA A 35 -5.93 -13.93 -0.68
N ASN A 36 -6.61 -15.03 -1.03
CA ASN A 36 -6.24 -16.39 -0.63
C ASN A 36 -5.41 -17.11 -1.70
N ALA A 37 -5.31 -16.55 -2.91
CA ALA A 37 -4.54 -17.15 -3.99
C ALA A 37 -3.03 -16.93 -3.78
N PRO A 38 -2.21 -17.97 -3.99
CA PRO A 38 -0.77 -17.81 -3.97
C PRO A 38 -0.34 -16.86 -5.09
N GLY A 39 0.40 -15.80 -4.73
CA GLY A 39 0.85 -14.79 -5.70
C GLY A 39 -0.24 -13.81 -6.14
N ALA A 40 -1.25 -13.57 -5.30
CA ALA A 40 -2.33 -12.62 -5.57
C ALA A 40 -1.82 -11.26 -6.09
N MET A 41 -0.79 -10.68 -5.46
CA MET A 41 -0.20 -9.40 -5.88
C MET A 41 0.41 -9.46 -7.29
N MET A 42 1.08 -10.56 -7.61
CA MET A 42 1.70 -10.75 -8.92
C MET A 42 0.66 -10.92 -10.05
N THR A 43 -0.57 -11.32 -9.70
CA THR A 43 -1.69 -11.44 -10.65
C THR A 43 -2.30 -10.07 -10.98
N LEU A 44 -2.24 -9.13 -10.02
CA LEU A 44 -2.67 -7.75 -10.20
C LEU A 44 -1.68 -6.94 -11.05
N GLN A 45 -0.39 -7.23 -10.92
CA GLN A 45 0.66 -6.60 -11.71
C GLN A 45 0.58 -6.99 -13.19
N GLY A 46 0.96 -6.07 -14.09
CA GLY A 46 1.06 -6.30 -15.53
C GLY A 46 2.12 -5.38 -16.15
N GLU A 47 2.23 -5.39 -17.49
CA GLU A 47 3.11 -4.45 -18.20
C GLU A 47 2.71 -2.99 -17.92
N ASP A 48 1.41 -2.70 -17.90
CA ASP A 48 0.84 -1.37 -17.66
C ASP A 48 -0.04 -1.32 -16.39
N ARG A 49 0.18 -2.22 -15.43
CA ARG A 49 -0.62 -2.27 -14.18
C ARG A 49 0.29 -2.26 -12.97
N THR A 50 0.02 -1.30 -12.09
CA THR A 50 0.76 -1.03 -10.86
C THR A 50 -0.12 -1.32 -9.66
N VAL A 51 0.47 -1.98 -8.67
CA VAL A 51 -0.13 -2.19 -7.35
C VAL A 51 0.51 -1.22 -6.37
N LEU A 52 -0.28 -0.56 -5.54
CA LEU A 52 0.15 0.22 -4.39
C LEU A 52 -0.15 -0.55 -3.10
N THR A 53 0.85 -0.59 -2.22
CA THR A 53 0.83 -1.21 -0.89
C THR A 53 1.43 -0.22 0.12
N PRO A 54 1.29 -0.47 1.43
CA PRO A 54 1.90 0.38 2.46
C PRO A 54 3.42 0.57 2.31
N ASP A 55 4.11 -0.41 1.72
CA ASP A 55 5.57 -0.38 1.56
C ASP A 55 6.03 0.31 0.26
N GLY A 56 5.14 0.54 -0.70
CA GLY A 56 5.53 1.05 -2.01
C GLY A 56 4.60 0.65 -3.14
N MET A 57 5.05 0.86 -4.37
CA MET A 57 4.31 0.52 -5.58
C MET A 57 5.12 -0.38 -6.50
N SER A 58 4.45 -1.24 -7.26
CA SER A 58 5.13 -2.21 -8.14
C SER A 58 4.32 -2.60 -9.36
N ALA A 59 5.01 -2.75 -10.48
CA ALA A 59 4.59 -3.40 -11.71
C ALA A 59 5.50 -4.61 -11.97
N ILE A 60 5.30 -5.33 -13.08
CA ILE A 60 5.99 -6.61 -13.32
C ILE A 60 7.52 -6.52 -13.38
N GLU A 61 8.06 -5.41 -13.88
CA GLU A 61 9.50 -5.20 -14.06
C GLU A 61 10.03 -4.01 -13.26
N TRP A 62 9.18 -3.32 -12.52
CA TRP A 62 9.55 -2.08 -11.86
C TRP A 62 8.93 -2.03 -10.48
N TYR A 63 9.68 -1.57 -9.49
CA TYR A 63 9.13 -1.34 -8.16
C TYR A 63 9.77 -0.15 -7.48
N CYS A 64 8.99 0.49 -6.63
CA CYS A 64 9.42 1.52 -5.71
C CYS A 64 9.14 1.10 -4.28
N GLU A 65 10.06 1.43 -3.40
CA GLU A 65 9.97 1.18 -1.97
C GLU A 65 10.02 2.52 -1.22
N PHE A 66 9.13 2.67 -0.26
CA PHE A 66 9.12 3.80 0.67
C PHE A 66 10.09 3.52 1.82
N GLU A 67 10.82 4.55 2.26
CA GLU A 67 11.73 4.42 3.42
C GLU A 67 10.98 4.06 4.71
N THR A 68 9.72 4.48 4.82
CA THR A 68 8.84 4.12 5.93
C THR A 68 7.45 3.81 5.37
N PRO A 69 6.78 2.74 5.86
CA PRO A 69 5.45 2.42 5.41
C PRO A 69 4.46 3.58 5.58
N VAL A 70 3.43 3.57 4.74
CA VAL A 70 2.32 4.51 4.79
C VAL A 70 1.02 3.76 5.09
N GLU A 71 0.25 4.24 6.06
CA GLU A 71 -1.13 3.77 6.23
C GLU A 71 -1.89 4.13 4.96
N LEU A 72 -2.73 3.23 4.44
CA LEU A 72 -3.52 3.51 3.23
C LEU A 72 -5.03 3.50 3.52
N ASP A 73 -5.40 3.37 4.79
CA ASP A 73 -6.78 3.39 5.26
C ASP A 73 -6.96 4.54 6.24
N TRP A 74 -7.31 5.72 5.72
CA TRP A 74 -7.50 6.91 6.52
C TRP A 74 -8.98 7.20 6.75
N ALA A 75 -9.32 7.61 7.97
CA ALA A 75 -10.68 8.03 8.30
C ALA A 75 -11.01 9.46 7.84
N ASP A 76 -9.97 10.28 7.62
CA ASP A 76 -10.03 11.70 7.27
C ASP A 76 -9.09 12.01 6.11
N ASP A 77 -9.23 13.21 5.51
CA ASP A 77 -8.27 13.75 4.54
C ASP A 77 -6.85 13.50 5.01
N ALA A 78 -6.06 12.81 4.19
CA ALA A 78 -4.71 12.42 4.55
C ALA A 78 -3.72 12.81 3.48
N LEU A 79 -2.58 13.32 3.93
CA LEU A 79 -1.42 13.61 3.10
C LEU A 79 -0.19 13.02 3.78
N ALA A 80 0.51 12.14 3.07
CA ALA A 80 1.76 11.56 3.50
C ALA A 80 2.85 11.91 2.48
N ILE A 81 4.04 12.26 2.99
CA ILE A 81 5.24 12.38 2.18
C ILE A 81 6.20 11.29 2.62
N ARG A 82 6.73 10.52 1.68
CA ARG A 82 7.66 9.42 1.91
C ARG A 82 8.86 9.54 0.98
N PRO A 83 10.08 9.72 1.50
CA PRO A 83 11.28 9.42 0.73
C PRO A 83 11.32 7.93 0.38
N GLY A 84 12.04 7.58 -0.67
CA GLY A 84 12.28 6.20 -1.02
C GLY A 84 13.09 6.06 -2.29
N TYR A 85 12.93 4.96 -3.00
CA TYR A 85 13.66 4.69 -4.21
C TYR A 85 12.90 3.73 -5.14
N CYS A 86 13.18 3.82 -6.43
CA CYS A 86 12.68 2.92 -7.46
C CYS A 86 13.81 2.12 -8.09
N MET A 87 13.50 0.90 -8.53
CA MET A 87 14.39 0.04 -9.29
C MET A 87 13.70 -0.51 -10.54
N GLU A 88 14.50 -0.61 -11.58
CA GLU A 88 14.20 -1.28 -12.85
C GLU A 88 15.05 -2.56 -12.92
N PRO A 89 14.79 -3.49 -13.86
CA PRO A 89 15.59 -4.69 -14.01
C PRO A 89 17.04 -4.31 -14.36
N GLY A 90 17.98 -4.58 -13.44
CA GLY A 90 19.37 -4.17 -13.56
C GLY A 90 19.90 -3.54 -12.25
N PRO A 91 21.09 -2.88 -12.29
CA PRO A 91 21.68 -2.27 -11.10
C PRO A 91 21.17 -0.84 -10.82
N GLY A 92 20.12 -0.39 -11.51
CA GLY A 92 19.60 0.98 -11.41
C GLY A 92 18.80 1.18 -10.14
N VAL A 93 19.24 2.11 -9.29
CA VAL A 93 18.50 2.58 -8.10
C VAL A 93 18.31 4.08 -8.24
N PHE A 94 17.05 4.52 -8.19
CA PHE A 94 16.66 5.91 -8.40
C PHE A 94 15.96 6.45 -7.16
N PRO A 95 16.61 7.31 -6.36
CA PRO A 95 15.96 7.95 -5.22
C PRO A 95 14.76 8.79 -5.68
N ASP A 96 13.69 8.80 -4.88
CA ASP A 96 12.48 9.57 -5.16
C ASP A 96 11.82 10.08 -3.86
N VAL A 97 10.87 11.00 -4.02
CA VAL A 97 9.95 11.46 -2.97
C VAL A 97 8.53 11.24 -3.45
N PHE A 98 7.79 10.46 -2.67
CA PHE A 98 6.40 10.11 -2.92
C PHE A 98 5.48 11.00 -2.09
N VAL A 99 4.52 11.63 -2.74
CA VAL A 99 3.41 12.31 -2.07
C VAL A 99 2.18 11.43 -2.25
N ILE A 100 1.58 10.98 -1.16
CA ILE A 100 0.38 10.14 -1.17
C ILE A 100 -0.77 10.95 -0.55
N ALA A 101 -1.91 10.99 -1.21
CA ALA A 101 -3.10 11.66 -0.69
C ALA A 101 -4.35 10.80 -0.81
N ASP A 102 -5.21 10.92 0.19
CA ASP A 102 -6.59 10.44 0.23
C ASP A 102 -7.48 11.66 0.56
N PHE A 103 -8.49 11.92 -0.26
CA PHE A 103 -9.36 13.09 -0.15
C PHE A 103 -10.80 12.69 0.15
N GLN A 104 -11.40 13.33 1.14
CA GLN A 104 -12.79 13.17 1.52
C GLN A 104 -13.70 13.55 0.36
N GLY A 105 -14.43 12.55 -0.12
CA GLY A 105 -15.34 12.66 -1.25
C GLY A 105 -15.03 11.68 -2.38
N GLU A 106 -13.85 11.06 -2.36
CA GLU A 106 -13.40 10.09 -3.37
C GLU A 106 -13.12 8.74 -2.71
N ASP A 107 -14.20 8.08 -2.26
CA ASP A 107 -14.13 6.82 -1.52
C ASP A 107 -13.39 5.73 -2.30
N GLY A 108 -12.41 5.10 -1.65
CA GLY A 108 -11.56 4.06 -2.23
C GLY A 108 -10.51 4.55 -3.23
N ILE A 109 -10.25 5.85 -3.35
CA ILE A 109 -9.26 6.41 -4.28
C ILE A 109 -8.06 7.00 -3.54
N VAL A 110 -6.86 6.65 -3.99
CA VAL A 110 -5.59 7.19 -3.47
C VAL A 110 -4.77 7.77 -4.62
N TYR A 111 -4.21 8.96 -4.41
CA TYR A 111 -3.36 9.65 -5.36
C TYR A 111 -1.91 9.52 -4.93
N LEU A 112 -1.03 9.21 -5.88
CA LEU A 112 0.41 9.19 -5.65
C LEU A 112 1.14 10.03 -6.69
N TRP A 113 1.96 10.96 -6.23
CA TRP A 113 2.90 11.71 -7.06
C TRP A 113 4.32 11.23 -6.77
N SER A 114 5.13 11.14 -7.83
CA SER A 114 6.54 10.76 -7.78
C SER A 114 7.36 11.76 -8.61
N MET A 115 8.58 12.09 -8.19
CA MET A 115 9.45 13.01 -8.93
C MET A 115 10.21 12.32 -10.07
N SER A 116 10.48 11.01 -9.97
CA SER A 116 11.25 10.29 -10.99
C SER A 116 10.43 9.86 -12.20
N GLY A 117 9.09 9.84 -12.11
CA GLY A 117 8.17 9.42 -13.19
C GLY A 117 8.02 10.38 -14.38
N GLY A 118 8.99 11.27 -14.65
CA GLY A 118 8.91 12.17 -15.82
C GLY A 118 8.09 13.45 -15.62
N GLY A 119 7.65 13.75 -14.40
CA GLY A 119 7.38 15.12 -13.93
C GLY A 119 6.33 15.92 -14.71
N THR A 120 5.22 15.32 -15.13
CA THR A 120 4.05 16.11 -15.61
C THR A 120 3.34 16.83 -14.46
N GLY A 121 3.60 16.41 -13.21
CA GLY A 121 2.88 16.88 -12.02
C GLY A 121 1.53 16.17 -11.81
N GLU A 122 1.22 15.18 -12.63
CA GLU A 122 0.02 14.36 -12.51
C GLU A 122 0.25 13.22 -11.52
N ALA A 123 -0.82 12.85 -10.81
CA ALA A 123 -0.79 11.72 -9.89
C ALA A 123 -1.08 10.43 -10.66
N THR A 124 -0.44 9.33 -10.26
CA THR A 124 -1.01 8.01 -10.49
C THR A 124 -2.20 7.86 -9.55
N VAL A 125 -3.34 7.45 -10.10
CA VAL A 125 -4.58 7.23 -9.33
C VAL A 125 -4.72 5.75 -9.07
N PHE A 126 -4.88 5.37 -7.81
CA PHE A 126 -5.05 4.01 -7.35
C PHE A 126 -6.46 3.81 -6.78
N TYR A 127 -7.04 2.65 -7.05
CA TYR A 127 -8.37 2.24 -6.62
C TYR A 127 -8.25 1.05 -5.68
N ARG A 128 -8.93 1.12 -4.54
CA ARG A 128 -9.02 0.03 -3.57
C ARG A 128 -9.79 -1.14 -4.18
N CYS A 129 -9.28 -2.35 -3.98
CA CYS A 129 -10.03 -3.57 -4.26
C CYS A 129 -10.81 -4.00 -3.01
N ASP A 130 -12.12 -4.19 -3.17
CA ASP A 130 -13.08 -4.57 -2.12
C ASP A 130 -13.39 -6.08 -2.13
#